data_AF-A0A1B8FE30-F1
#
_entry.id   AF-A0A1B8FE30-F1
#
_cell.length_a   1.000
_cell.length_b   1.000
_cell.length_c   1.000
_cell.angle_alpha   90.00
_cell.angle_beta   90.00
_cell.angle_gamma   90.00
#
_symmetry.space_group_name_H-M   'P 1'
#
loop_
_entity.id
_entity.type
_entity.pdbx_description
1 polymer ?
#
loop_
_entity_poly.entity_id
_entity_poly.type
_entity_poly.pdbx_seq_one_letter_code
_entity_poly.pdbx_strand_id
1 'polypeptide(L)'
;MALSKLTLLALLPFFLAAPSLAVSGTGQTTRYWDCCKPSCSWSGKASLKTGPVQSCDKNDNVLANVDTKSACDNGGPAFMCSNESPWAVSDSLAYGYAAVSIAGGTEASWCCACYELTFTSGPVSGKKMIVQATNTGGDLSQNHFDLGMPGGGFGIFNACTPQYGTPSTGWGAQYGGISSRSQCDAFPAALKAGCYWRFDWFQNADNPAVSFKSVACPLAITNKSGCVRSDDTPTGDGTVPTASVITPVSSTSAGMTTPSSGTGTGGATVARYGQCGGSGWTGGTTCEAGSTCQATNQWYSQCL
;
A
#
# COMPACT_ATOMS: atom_id res chain seq x y z
N MET A 1 54.01 -22.29 33.43
CA MET A 1 52.92 -21.30 33.30
C MET A 1 52.03 -21.75 32.17
N ALA A 2 50.88 -22.35 32.49
CA ALA A 2 49.92 -22.84 31.51
C ALA A 2 48.94 -21.71 31.18
N LEU A 3 48.91 -21.29 29.91
CA LEU A 3 47.99 -20.25 29.44
C LEU A 3 46.59 -20.85 29.25
N SER A 4 45.60 -20.27 29.92
CA SER A 4 44.19 -20.68 29.89
C SER A 4 43.58 -20.42 28.50
N LYS A 5 43.01 -21.47 27.89
CA LYS A 5 42.33 -21.47 26.59
C LYS A 5 40.87 -20.95 26.67
N LEU A 6 40.61 -19.86 27.39
CA LEU A 6 39.21 -19.46 27.64
C LEU A 6 38.92 -17.96 27.47
N THR A 7 39.49 -17.32 26.45
CA THR A 7 39.09 -15.95 26.07
C THR A 7 39.30 -15.70 24.58
N LEU A 8 38.67 -16.50 23.74
CA LEU A 8 38.62 -16.22 22.30
C LEU A 8 37.33 -16.75 21.68
N LEU A 9 36.15 -16.29 22.13
CA LEU A 9 34.90 -16.49 21.39
C LEU A 9 33.79 -15.54 21.87
N ALA A 10 33.89 -14.26 21.54
CA ALA A 10 32.74 -13.33 21.60
C ALA A 10 32.95 -12.10 20.69
N LEU A 11 33.41 -12.33 19.46
CA LEU A 11 33.17 -11.42 18.36
C LEU A 11 32.31 -12.20 17.36
N LEU A 12 31.04 -12.43 17.72
CA LEU A 12 30.05 -12.79 16.71
C LEU A 12 29.95 -11.58 15.79
N PRO A 13 30.23 -11.70 14.49
CA PRO A 13 29.73 -10.72 13.56
C PRO A 13 28.22 -10.81 13.67
N PHE A 14 27.57 -9.68 13.96
CA PHE A 14 26.18 -9.49 13.57
C PHE A 14 26.20 -9.60 12.04
N PHE A 15 26.10 -10.83 11.52
CA PHE A 15 25.88 -11.09 10.11
C PHE A 15 24.48 -10.56 9.85
N LEU A 16 24.39 -9.28 9.51
CA LEU A 16 23.27 -8.77 8.73
C LEU A 16 23.19 -9.68 7.52
N ALA A 17 22.17 -10.53 7.48
CA ALA A 17 21.87 -11.37 6.34
C ALA A 17 21.56 -10.43 5.16
N ALA A 18 22.58 -10.09 4.40
CA ALA A 18 22.44 -9.31 3.18
C ALA A 18 21.97 -10.28 2.08
N PRO A 19 20.92 -9.94 1.31
CA PRO A 19 20.54 -10.75 0.16
C PRO A 19 21.72 -10.83 -0.83
N SER A 20 21.84 -11.95 -1.55
CA SER A 20 23.00 -12.25 -2.40
C SER A 20 23.25 -11.22 -3.52
N LEU A 21 22.25 -10.39 -3.83
CA LEU A 21 22.33 -9.23 -4.72
C LEU A 21 22.03 -7.95 -3.91
N ALA A 22 23.06 -7.39 -3.30
CA ALA A 22 23.00 -6.06 -2.72
C ALA A 22 22.89 -5.03 -3.87
N VAL A 23 21.67 -4.53 -4.12
CA VAL A 23 21.40 -3.48 -5.11
C VAL A 23 20.84 -2.26 -4.38
N SER A 24 21.25 -1.08 -4.81
CA SER A 24 20.76 0.17 -4.25
C SER A 24 20.86 1.27 -5.29
N GLY A 25 20.12 2.35 -5.09
CA GLY A 25 20.13 3.47 -6.02
C GLY A 25 19.05 4.48 -5.73
N THR A 26 18.79 5.32 -6.72
CA THR A 26 17.62 6.19 -6.76
C THR A 26 16.62 5.63 -7.76
N GLY A 27 15.35 5.95 -7.56
CA GLY A 27 14.28 5.44 -8.38
C GLY A 27 13.05 6.34 -8.33
N GLN A 28 12.10 6.01 -9.20
CA GLN A 28 10.81 6.67 -9.28
C GLN A 28 9.72 5.70 -8.82
N THR A 29 8.59 6.25 -8.39
CA THR A 29 7.42 5.45 -8.07
C THR A 29 6.22 5.84 -8.93
N THR A 30 5.35 4.87 -9.16
CA THR A 30 3.96 5.09 -9.58
C THR A 30 3.04 4.31 -8.64
N ARG A 31 1.76 4.24 -8.99
CA ARG A 31 0.75 3.51 -8.24
C ARG A 31 -0.14 2.75 -9.21
N TYR A 32 -0.51 1.53 -8.85
CA TYR A 32 -1.41 0.71 -9.64
C TYR A 32 -2.21 -0.27 -8.79
N TRP A 33 -3.29 -0.78 -9.38
CA TRP A 33 -3.98 -1.98 -8.96
C TRP A 33 -4.85 -2.46 -10.11
N ASP A 34 -4.36 -3.40 -10.90
CA ASP A 34 -5.00 -3.91 -12.13
C ASP A 34 -5.74 -5.24 -11.92
N CYS A 35 -5.57 -5.84 -10.74
CA CYS A 35 -6.04 -7.17 -10.34
C CYS A 35 -5.46 -8.33 -11.15
N CYS A 36 -4.50 -8.09 -12.03
CA CYS A 36 -3.86 -9.14 -12.81
C CYS A 36 -3.09 -10.09 -11.89
N LYS A 37 -3.02 -11.38 -12.25
CA LYS A 37 -2.06 -12.28 -11.61
C LYS A 37 -0.63 -11.68 -11.74
N PRO A 38 0.09 -11.47 -10.63
CA PRO A 38 1.45 -10.92 -10.66
C PRO A 38 2.43 -11.80 -11.44
N SER A 39 3.44 -11.21 -12.08
CA SER A 39 4.40 -11.97 -12.90
C SER A 39 5.27 -12.92 -12.07
N CYS A 40 5.55 -12.61 -10.79
CA CYS A 40 6.30 -13.50 -9.90
C CYS A 40 5.44 -14.62 -9.29
N SER A 41 4.15 -14.71 -9.65
CA SER A 41 3.28 -15.83 -9.30
C SER A 41 3.43 -17.04 -10.22
N TRP A 42 4.16 -16.91 -11.32
CA TRP A 42 4.45 -18.02 -12.23
C TRP A 42 5.63 -18.87 -11.73
N SER A 43 5.56 -20.18 -11.99
CA SER A 43 6.68 -21.08 -11.72
C SER A 43 7.93 -20.70 -12.53
N GLY A 44 9.12 -21.01 -11.98
CA GLY A 44 10.39 -20.84 -12.69
C GLY A 44 10.89 -19.40 -12.86
N LYS A 45 10.23 -18.41 -12.27
CA LYS A 45 10.62 -16.99 -12.39
C LYS A 45 11.87 -16.61 -11.60
N ALA A 46 12.12 -17.26 -10.47
CA ALA A 46 13.29 -17.06 -9.62
C ALA A 46 13.64 -18.35 -8.86
N SER A 47 14.81 -18.37 -8.21
CA SER A 47 15.15 -19.42 -7.25
C SER A 47 14.49 -19.13 -5.90
N LEU A 48 13.59 -20.01 -5.48
CA LEU A 48 12.72 -19.78 -4.32
C LEU A 48 12.86 -20.89 -3.27
N LYS A 49 12.88 -20.47 -2.00
CA LYS A 49 12.83 -21.32 -0.80
C LYS A 49 11.39 -21.75 -0.48
N THR A 50 10.45 -20.85 -0.70
CA THR A 50 9.00 -21.07 -0.60
C THR A 50 8.39 -20.54 -1.89
N GLY A 51 7.39 -21.25 -2.44
CA GLY A 51 6.87 -21.13 -3.82
C GLY A 51 6.63 -19.71 -4.36
N PRO A 52 6.23 -19.58 -5.63
CA PRO A 52 6.02 -18.26 -6.24
C PRO A 52 4.95 -17.46 -5.49
N VAL A 53 4.85 -16.17 -5.77
CA VAL A 53 3.83 -15.30 -5.18
C VAL A 53 2.45 -15.93 -5.34
N GLN A 54 1.70 -16.04 -4.25
CA GLN A 54 0.36 -16.59 -4.28
C GLN A 54 -0.54 -15.72 -5.17
N SER A 55 -1.37 -16.38 -5.97
CA SER A 55 -2.43 -15.73 -6.74
C SER A 55 -3.76 -16.28 -6.26
N CYS A 56 -4.82 -15.48 -6.44
CA CYS A 56 -6.13 -15.79 -5.90
C CYS A 56 -7.17 -15.99 -7.00
N ASP A 57 -8.23 -16.72 -6.69
CA ASP A 57 -9.44 -16.73 -7.50
C ASP A 57 -10.21 -15.40 -7.34
N LYS A 58 -11.33 -15.27 -8.05
CA LYS A 58 -12.15 -14.05 -8.01
C LYS A 58 -12.68 -13.70 -6.61
N ASN A 59 -12.75 -14.66 -5.71
CA ASN A 59 -13.27 -14.52 -4.35
C ASN A 59 -12.14 -14.39 -3.32
N ASP A 60 -10.91 -14.16 -3.77
CA ASP A 60 -9.73 -13.97 -2.91
C ASP A 60 -9.27 -15.26 -2.20
N ASN A 61 -9.61 -16.44 -2.74
CA ASN A 61 -9.05 -17.70 -2.26
C ASN A 61 -7.74 -18.01 -2.99
N VAL A 62 -6.69 -18.35 -2.24
CA VAL A 62 -5.39 -18.75 -2.81
C VAL A 62 -5.55 -19.97 -3.72
N LEU A 63 -5.04 -19.85 -4.95
CA LEU A 63 -5.06 -20.92 -5.93
C LEU A 63 -3.92 -21.91 -5.66
N ALA A 64 -4.27 -23.21 -5.59
CA ALA A 64 -3.29 -24.27 -5.41
C ALA A 64 -2.37 -24.47 -6.65
N ASN A 65 -2.91 -24.25 -7.86
CA ASN A 65 -2.14 -24.32 -9.09
C ASN A 65 -1.52 -22.95 -9.41
N VAL A 66 -0.22 -22.84 -9.19
CA VAL A 66 0.54 -21.62 -9.43
C VAL A 66 0.63 -21.24 -10.91
N ASP A 67 0.37 -22.17 -11.84
CA ASP A 67 0.39 -21.93 -13.29
C ASP A 67 -1.02 -21.67 -13.85
N THR A 68 -2.02 -21.46 -12.99
CA THR A 68 -3.35 -21.01 -13.42
C THR A 68 -3.25 -19.69 -14.18
N LYS A 69 -3.97 -19.61 -15.31
CA LYS A 69 -3.94 -18.49 -16.24
C LYS A 69 -4.42 -17.18 -15.60
N SER A 70 -3.72 -16.08 -15.86
CA SER A 70 -4.11 -14.74 -15.41
C SER A 70 -5.44 -14.30 -16.01
N ALA A 71 -6.24 -13.57 -15.24
CA ALA A 71 -7.43 -12.87 -15.73
C ALA A 71 -7.11 -11.83 -16.81
N CYS A 72 -5.89 -11.26 -16.78
CA CYS A 72 -5.41 -10.35 -17.81
C CYS A 72 -4.93 -11.04 -19.08
N ASP A 73 -4.90 -12.38 -19.11
CA ASP A 73 -4.60 -13.16 -20.30
C ASP A 73 -5.84 -13.94 -20.76
N ASN A 74 -6.67 -13.28 -21.58
CA ASN A 74 -7.91 -13.82 -22.14
C ASN A 74 -8.90 -14.36 -21.08
N GLY A 75 -9.02 -13.68 -19.92
CA GLY A 75 -10.04 -13.99 -18.92
C GLY A 75 -9.79 -15.25 -18.09
N GLY A 76 -8.52 -15.59 -17.82
CA GLY A 76 -8.18 -16.65 -16.87
C GLY A 76 -8.71 -16.40 -15.44
N PRO A 77 -8.73 -17.41 -14.56
CA PRO A 77 -9.35 -17.26 -13.25
C PRO A 77 -8.40 -16.77 -12.14
N ALA A 78 -7.13 -16.49 -12.44
CA ALA A 78 -6.16 -16.02 -11.45
C ALA A 78 -6.01 -14.49 -11.42
N PHE A 79 -6.03 -13.94 -10.21
CA PHE A 79 -5.95 -12.52 -9.89
C PHE A 79 -4.84 -12.27 -8.85
N MET A 80 -4.46 -11.00 -8.69
CA MET A 80 -3.70 -10.54 -7.52
C MET A 80 -4.53 -10.75 -6.24
N CYS A 81 -3.90 -11.26 -5.19
CA CYS A 81 -4.57 -11.43 -3.91
C CYS A 81 -4.73 -10.08 -3.19
N SER A 82 -5.87 -9.86 -2.52
CA SER A 82 -6.14 -8.60 -1.81
C SER A 82 -5.14 -8.31 -0.68
N ASN A 83 -4.57 -9.37 -0.09
CA ASN A 83 -3.58 -9.30 0.97
C ASN A 83 -2.21 -8.77 0.49
N GLU A 84 -2.03 -8.59 -0.83
CA GLU A 84 -0.94 -7.82 -1.44
C GLU A 84 -1.21 -6.29 -1.42
N SER A 85 -2.13 -5.83 -0.57
CA SER A 85 -2.35 -4.41 -0.25
C SER A 85 -1.27 -3.86 0.71
N PRO A 86 -0.96 -2.55 0.66
CA PRO A 86 0.00 -1.92 1.55
C PRO A 86 -0.61 -1.60 2.92
N TRP A 87 0.22 -1.47 3.95
CA TRP A 87 -0.20 -1.09 5.30
C TRP A 87 0.87 -0.30 6.06
N ALA A 88 0.43 0.52 7.00
CA ALA A 88 1.31 1.24 7.92
C ALA A 88 1.76 0.31 9.06
N VAL A 89 3.05 0.32 9.36
CA VAL A 89 3.65 -0.33 10.54
C VAL A 89 3.80 0.69 11.67
N SER A 90 4.15 1.92 11.32
CA SER A 90 4.20 3.10 12.19
C SER A 90 3.98 4.35 11.34
N ASP A 91 4.00 5.54 11.94
CA ASP A 91 3.91 6.80 11.18
C ASP A 91 5.07 7.01 10.20
N SER A 92 6.21 6.34 10.38
CA SER A 92 7.41 6.48 9.55
C SER A 92 7.73 5.26 8.69
N LEU A 93 7.03 4.14 8.89
CA LEU A 93 7.28 2.89 8.18
C LEU A 93 5.98 2.26 7.67
N ALA A 94 5.96 1.89 6.39
CA ALA A 94 4.94 1.06 5.78
C ALA A 94 5.54 -0.19 5.15
N TYR A 95 4.72 -1.21 4.96
CA TYR A 95 5.04 -2.39 4.16
C TYR A 95 4.05 -2.51 3.00
N GLY A 96 4.47 -3.22 1.95
CA GLY A 96 3.59 -3.50 0.81
C GLY A 96 4.31 -4.25 -0.30
N TYR A 97 3.83 -4.04 -1.51
CA TYR A 97 4.23 -4.78 -2.71
C TYR A 97 4.36 -3.84 -3.89
N ALA A 98 5.16 -4.23 -4.88
CA ALA A 98 5.35 -3.43 -6.08
C ALA A 98 5.59 -4.30 -7.32
N ALA A 99 5.20 -3.77 -8.48
CA ALA A 99 5.83 -4.14 -9.72
C ALA A 99 7.16 -3.39 -9.84
N VAL A 100 8.24 -4.07 -10.23
CA VAL A 100 9.57 -3.46 -10.25
C VAL A 100 10.27 -3.63 -11.60
N SER A 101 11.16 -2.69 -11.89
CA SER A 101 12.16 -2.79 -12.95
C SER A 101 13.46 -2.22 -12.39
N ILE A 102 14.47 -3.06 -12.16
CA ILE A 102 15.73 -2.66 -11.53
C ILE A 102 16.85 -2.68 -12.58
N ALA A 103 17.65 -1.60 -12.62
CA ALA A 103 18.77 -1.47 -13.54
C ALA A 103 19.74 -2.66 -13.43
N GLY A 104 20.08 -3.27 -14.56
CA GLY A 104 20.96 -4.44 -14.62
C GLY A 104 20.35 -5.75 -14.08
N GLY A 105 19.08 -5.74 -13.69
CA GLY A 105 18.36 -6.90 -13.20
C GLY A 105 17.47 -7.57 -14.25
N THR A 106 16.92 -8.71 -13.85
CA THR A 106 15.84 -9.45 -14.54
C THR A 106 14.82 -9.95 -13.52
N GLU A 107 13.71 -10.55 -13.96
CA GLU A 107 12.74 -11.20 -13.07
C GLU A 107 13.39 -12.20 -12.12
N ALA A 108 14.39 -12.96 -12.58
CA ALA A 108 15.12 -13.89 -11.74
C ALA A 108 15.86 -13.21 -10.58
N SER A 109 16.32 -11.98 -10.79
CA SER A 109 17.01 -11.19 -9.77
C SER A 109 16.07 -10.52 -8.77
N TRP A 110 14.91 -10.03 -9.22
CA TRP A 110 14.03 -9.23 -8.35
C TRP A 110 12.79 -9.94 -7.86
N CYS A 111 12.31 -11.00 -8.51
CA CYS A 111 11.09 -11.66 -8.06
C CYS A 111 11.26 -12.14 -6.61
N CYS A 112 10.30 -11.71 -5.80
CA CYS A 112 10.21 -11.93 -4.36
C CYS A 112 11.33 -11.29 -3.52
N ALA A 113 12.19 -10.46 -4.10
CA ALA A 113 13.16 -9.66 -3.36
C ALA A 113 12.45 -8.49 -2.67
N CYS A 114 13.00 -8.06 -1.53
CA CYS A 114 12.51 -6.89 -0.82
C CYS A 114 13.45 -5.70 -0.93
N TYR A 115 12.85 -4.52 -0.96
CA TYR A 115 13.55 -3.24 -1.06
C TYR A 115 13.03 -2.28 0.01
N GLU A 116 13.93 -1.71 0.79
CA GLU A 116 13.62 -0.54 1.62
C GLU A 116 13.70 0.70 0.73
N LEU A 117 12.55 1.35 0.53
CA LEU A 117 12.40 2.63 -0.12
C LEU A 117 12.43 3.71 0.96
N THR A 118 13.26 4.73 0.78
CA THR A 118 13.15 6.00 1.51
C THR A 118 12.65 7.04 0.53
N PHE A 119 11.47 7.61 0.78
CA PHE A 119 10.91 8.64 -0.07
C PHE A 119 11.74 9.92 0.02
N THR A 120 12.03 10.54 -1.12
CA THR A 120 12.89 11.74 -1.23
C THR A 120 12.13 12.96 -1.74
N SER A 121 10.86 12.82 -2.12
CA SER A 121 9.99 13.93 -2.51
C SER A 121 8.53 13.72 -2.09
N GLY A 122 7.70 14.75 -2.29
CA GLY A 122 6.28 14.73 -1.94
C GLY A 122 6.00 14.80 -0.43
N PRO A 123 4.73 14.70 -0.02
CA PRO A 123 4.31 14.83 1.38
C PRO A 123 4.82 13.69 2.28
N VAL A 124 5.31 12.61 1.70
CA VAL A 124 5.85 11.44 2.39
C VAL A 124 7.38 11.43 2.49
N SER A 125 8.05 12.50 2.04
CA SER A 125 9.52 12.58 2.08
C SER A 125 10.08 12.28 3.48
N GLY A 126 11.11 11.44 3.54
CA GLY A 126 11.71 10.93 4.77
C GLY A 126 11.03 9.69 5.37
N LYS A 127 9.79 9.37 5.00
CA LYS A 127 9.16 8.09 5.39
C LYS A 127 9.80 6.94 4.64
N LYS A 128 9.67 5.74 5.19
CA LYS A 128 10.19 4.51 4.63
C LYS A 128 9.09 3.52 4.28
N MET A 129 9.27 2.78 3.22
CA MET A 129 8.41 1.66 2.84
C MET A 129 9.26 0.45 2.47
N ILE A 130 9.00 -0.72 3.06
CA ILE A 130 9.60 -1.96 2.57
C ILE A 130 8.61 -2.65 1.64
N VAL A 131 9.00 -2.87 0.39
CA VAL A 131 8.17 -3.55 -0.61
C VAL A 131 8.79 -4.87 -1.01
N GLN A 132 7.95 -5.90 -1.20
CA GLN A 132 8.35 -7.08 -1.96
C GLN A 132 7.97 -6.92 -3.43
N ALA A 133 8.89 -7.26 -4.32
CA ALA A 133 8.65 -7.29 -5.76
C ALA A 133 7.83 -8.54 -6.12
N THR A 134 6.57 -8.34 -6.50
CA THR A 134 5.65 -9.43 -6.89
C THR A 134 5.31 -9.42 -8.38
N ASN A 135 5.60 -8.33 -9.06
CA ASN A 135 5.37 -8.17 -10.48
C ASN A 135 6.54 -7.46 -11.17
N THR A 136 6.54 -7.49 -12.49
CA THR A 136 7.44 -6.71 -13.34
C THR A 136 6.65 -5.65 -14.08
N GLY A 137 7.08 -4.39 -13.99
CA GLY A 137 6.54 -3.34 -14.84
C GLY A 137 7.35 -3.23 -16.12
N GLY A 138 6.89 -3.93 -17.17
CA GLY A 138 7.61 -4.03 -18.45
C GLY A 138 7.67 -2.73 -19.26
N ASP A 139 6.83 -1.75 -18.92
CA ASP A 139 6.76 -0.39 -19.49
C ASP A 139 7.52 0.65 -18.67
N LEU A 140 8.07 0.25 -17.51
CA LEU A 140 8.68 1.18 -16.58
C LEU A 140 10.13 1.50 -16.95
N SER A 141 10.55 2.72 -16.62
CA SER A 141 11.95 3.11 -16.67
C SER A 141 12.81 2.28 -15.69
N GLN A 142 14.13 2.33 -15.84
CA GLN A 142 15.02 1.63 -14.90
C GLN A 142 14.89 2.20 -13.48
N ASN A 143 14.97 1.34 -12.47
CA ASN A 143 14.78 1.64 -11.05
C ASN A 143 13.41 2.24 -10.75
N HIS A 144 12.36 1.59 -11.24
CA HIS A 144 10.98 2.02 -11.02
C HIS A 144 10.25 1.03 -10.12
N PHE A 145 9.50 1.56 -9.16
CA PHE A 145 8.62 0.82 -8.25
C PHE A 145 7.17 1.27 -8.45
N ASP A 146 6.39 0.47 -9.17
CA ASP A 146 4.95 0.70 -9.31
C ASP A 146 4.25 0.09 -8.09
N LEU A 147 3.85 0.95 -7.15
CA LEU A 147 3.39 0.52 -5.84
C LEU A 147 1.97 -0.03 -5.94
N GLY A 148 1.79 -1.29 -5.51
CA GLY A 148 0.47 -1.93 -5.47
C GLY A 148 -0.39 -1.27 -4.40
N MET A 149 -1.40 -0.52 -4.81
CA MET A 149 -2.36 0.11 -3.90
C MET A 149 -3.77 0.15 -4.53
N PRO A 150 -4.78 -0.48 -3.91
CA PRO A 150 -6.13 -0.48 -4.45
C PRO A 150 -6.64 0.93 -4.77
N GLY A 151 -7.11 1.11 -6.00
CA GLY A 151 -7.53 2.42 -6.50
C GLY A 151 -6.38 3.31 -6.98
N GLY A 152 -5.17 2.77 -7.16
CA GLY A 152 -4.04 3.45 -7.82
C GLY A 152 -4.19 3.62 -9.34
N GLY A 153 -5.18 2.95 -9.94
CA GLY A 153 -5.42 2.93 -11.38
C GLY A 153 -5.08 1.56 -11.97
N PHE A 154 -5.81 1.17 -13.01
CA PHE A 154 -5.61 -0.11 -13.68
C PHE A 154 -4.37 -0.12 -14.57
N GLY A 155 -3.99 1.03 -15.11
CA GLY A 155 -2.94 1.11 -16.11
C GLY A 155 -3.37 0.45 -17.42
N ILE A 156 -2.49 -0.37 -18.01
CA ILE A 156 -2.69 -0.99 -19.32
C ILE A 156 -3.76 -2.10 -19.26
N PHE A 157 -3.79 -2.87 -18.18
CA PHE A 157 -4.66 -4.03 -18.03
C PHE A 157 -5.76 -3.77 -17.00
N ASN A 158 -6.91 -4.45 -17.12
CA ASN A 158 -8.00 -4.33 -16.16
C ASN A 158 -8.68 -5.69 -15.94
N ALA A 159 -8.19 -6.45 -14.96
CA ALA A 159 -8.88 -7.62 -14.44
C ALA A 159 -9.83 -7.28 -13.28
N CYS A 160 -9.79 -6.06 -12.75
CA CYS A 160 -10.65 -5.66 -11.64
C CYS A 160 -12.13 -5.61 -12.02
N THR A 161 -12.44 -5.11 -13.22
CA THR A 161 -13.80 -5.12 -13.77
C THR A 161 -14.40 -6.53 -13.80
N PRO A 162 -13.75 -7.54 -14.42
CA PRO A 162 -14.28 -8.90 -14.38
C PRO A 162 -14.19 -9.57 -13.00
N GLN A 163 -13.24 -9.21 -12.13
CA GLN A 163 -13.16 -9.79 -10.78
C GLN A 163 -14.33 -9.36 -9.89
N TYR A 164 -14.61 -8.06 -9.86
CA TYR A 164 -15.53 -7.45 -8.90
C TYR A 164 -16.84 -6.94 -9.51
N GLY A 165 -17.02 -7.11 -10.82
CA GLY A 165 -18.20 -6.59 -11.53
C GLY A 165 -18.28 -5.05 -11.54
N THR A 166 -17.15 -4.36 -11.30
CA THR A 166 -17.11 -2.90 -11.29
C THR A 166 -17.02 -2.35 -12.72
N PRO A 167 -17.76 -1.29 -13.09
CA PRO A 167 -17.51 -0.56 -14.33
C PRO A 167 -16.03 -0.12 -14.42
N SER A 168 -15.48 -0.04 -15.62
CA SER A 168 -14.09 0.41 -15.85
C SER A 168 -13.83 1.86 -15.39
N THR A 169 -14.89 2.65 -15.20
CA THR A 169 -14.84 4.00 -14.62
C THR A 169 -15.10 4.03 -13.12
N GLY A 170 -15.49 2.89 -12.53
CA GLY A 170 -15.97 2.81 -11.14
C GLY A 170 -14.89 3.07 -10.11
N TRP A 171 -13.61 2.82 -10.43
CA TRP A 171 -12.47 3.02 -9.52
C TRP A 171 -11.56 4.17 -9.96
N GLY A 172 -12.14 5.18 -10.60
CA GLY A 172 -11.45 6.41 -10.98
C GLY A 172 -10.80 6.33 -12.35
N ALA A 173 -9.76 7.14 -12.55
CA ALA A 173 -9.05 7.23 -13.81
C ALA A 173 -8.26 5.95 -14.11
N GLN A 174 -8.13 5.61 -15.40
CA GLN A 174 -7.34 4.45 -15.83
C GLN A 174 -5.91 4.49 -15.27
N TYR A 175 -5.27 5.65 -15.31
CA TYR A 175 -3.97 5.91 -14.69
C TYR A 175 -4.15 6.87 -13.52
N GLY A 176 -3.60 6.53 -12.34
CA GLY A 176 -3.71 7.32 -11.12
C GLY A 176 -4.98 7.06 -10.29
N GLY A 177 -5.99 6.40 -10.86
CA GLY A 177 -7.14 5.85 -10.15
C GLY A 177 -8.05 6.90 -9.50
N ILE A 178 -8.51 6.62 -8.29
CA ILE A 178 -9.41 7.52 -7.55
C ILE A 178 -8.68 8.80 -7.09
N SER A 179 -9.44 9.87 -6.87
CA SER A 179 -8.91 11.19 -6.51
C SER A 179 -9.26 11.63 -5.09
N SER A 180 -10.15 10.91 -4.41
CA SER A 180 -10.59 11.23 -3.06
C SER A 180 -10.71 10.00 -2.17
N ARG A 181 -10.37 10.17 -0.89
CA ARG A 181 -10.42 9.12 0.14
C ARG A 181 -11.80 8.46 0.26
N SER A 182 -12.88 9.22 0.13
CA SER A 182 -14.26 8.72 0.23
C SER A 182 -14.63 7.75 -0.89
N GLN A 183 -13.93 7.75 -2.02
CA GLN A 183 -14.17 6.75 -3.08
C GLN A 183 -13.79 5.33 -2.63
N CYS A 184 -12.94 5.19 -1.61
CA CYS A 184 -12.64 3.89 -1.00
C CYS A 184 -13.87 3.21 -0.36
N ASP A 185 -14.93 3.95 -0.03
CA ASP A 185 -16.15 3.37 0.52
C ASP A 185 -16.88 2.43 -0.45
N ALA A 186 -16.69 2.63 -1.75
CA ALA A 186 -17.24 1.79 -2.81
C ALA A 186 -16.37 0.55 -3.12
N PHE A 187 -15.19 0.41 -2.52
CA PHE A 187 -14.30 -0.72 -2.79
C PHE A 187 -14.79 -2.01 -2.11
N PRO A 188 -14.47 -3.20 -2.66
CA PRO A 188 -14.62 -4.47 -1.98
C PRO A 188 -13.98 -4.43 -0.60
N ALA A 189 -14.61 -5.06 0.39
CA ALA A 189 -14.20 -4.96 1.80
C ALA A 189 -12.70 -5.26 2.02
N ALA A 190 -12.19 -6.28 1.33
CA ALA A 190 -10.78 -6.69 1.41
C ALA A 190 -9.78 -5.65 0.87
N LEU A 191 -10.22 -4.77 -0.03
CA LEU A 191 -9.38 -3.75 -0.67
C LEU A 191 -9.46 -2.38 0.03
N LYS A 192 -10.46 -2.16 0.88
CA LYS A 192 -10.68 -0.85 1.52
C LYS A 192 -9.49 -0.38 2.34
N ALA A 193 -8.85 -1.27 3.10
CA ALA A 193 -7.71 -0.90 3.94
C ALA A 193 -6.51 -0.39 3.11
N GLY A 194 -6.16 -1.09 2.03
CA GLY A 194 -5.12 -0.66 1.10
C GLY A 194 -5.48 0.63 0.36
N CYS A 195 -6.76 0.80 0.02
CA CYS A 195 -7.27 2.04 -0.57
C CYS A 195 -7.12 3.22 0.39
N TYR A 196 -7.53 3.06 1.65
CA TYR A 196 -7.41 4.10 2.67
C TYR A 196 -5.96 4.44 2.98
N TRP A 197 -5.07 3.44 3.02
CA TRP A 197 -3.63 3.65 3.23
C TRP A 197 -3.04 4.68 2.27
N ARG A 198 -3.48 4.70 1.00
CA ARG A 198 -3.04 5.68 -0.01
C ARG A 198 -3.28 7.12 0.44
N PHE A 199 -4.42 7.41 1.06
CA PHE A 199 -4.79 8.76 1.48
C PHE A 199 -4.31 9.08 2.89
N ASP A 200 -4.18 8.07 3.75
CA ASP A 200 -3.86 8.23 5.16
C ASP A 200 -2.34 8.29 5.38
N TRP A 201 -1.67 7.13 5.30
CA TRP A 201 -0.25 7.05 5.58
C TRP A 201 0.59 7.63 4.44
N PHE A 202 0.20 7.34 3.20
CA PHE A 202 0.88 7.78 2.00
C PHE A 202 0.49 9.21 1.57
N GLN A 203 -0.44 9.85 2.29
CA GLN A 203 -0.83 11.25 2.12
C GLN A 203 -1.17 11.64 0.67
N ASN A 204 -1.69 10.67 -0.10
CA ASN A 204 -1.99 10.79 -1.52
C ASN A 204 -0.82 11.38 -2.34
N ALA A 205 0.43 11.03 -1.98
CA ALA A 205 1.62 11.46 -2.68
C ALA A 205 1.55 11.06 -4.16
N ASP A 206 1.82 12.01 -5.05
CA ASP A 206 1.82 11.76 -6.49
C ASP A 206 3.23 11.41 -6.97
N ASN A 207 3.46 10.12 -7.19
CA ASN A 207 4.70 9.57 -7.75
C ASN A 207 5.99 10.08 -7.05
N PRO A 208 6.09 9.97 -5.71
CA PRO A 208 7.27 10.43 -4.99
C PRO A 208 8.54 9.69 -5.45
N ALA A 209 9.64 10.41 -5.58
CA ALA A 209 10.96 9.84 -5.83
C ALA A 209 11.44 9.07 -4.59
N VAL A 210 12.34 8.12 -4.79
CA VAL A 210 12.91 7.29 -3.73
C VAL A 210 14.42 7.14 -3.87
N SER A 211 15.10 6.94 -2.74
CA SER A 211 16.30 6.11 -2.70
C SER A 211 15.90 4.71 -2.23
N PHE A 212 16.57 3.68 -2.74
CA PHE A 212 16.26 2.31 -2.38
C PHE A 212 17.52 1.49 -2.12
N LYS A 213 17.35 0.42 -1.36
CA LYS A 213 18.34 -0.65 -1.18
C LYS A 213 17.62 -1.99 -1.02
N SER A 214 18.20 -3.08 -1.51
CA SER A 214 17.72 -4.42 -1.19
C SER A 214 17.92 -4.74 0.28
N VAL A 215 16.96 -5.45 0.85
CA VAL A 215 16.94 -5.87 2.25
C VAL A 215 16.41 -7.30 2.35
N ALA A 216 16.71 -7.98 3.46
CA ALA A 216 16.03 -9.22 3.78
C ALA A 216 14.53 -8.96 3.94
N CYS A 217 13.67 -9.84 3.42
CA CYS A 217 12.24 -9.60 3.49
C CYS A 217 11.72 -9.72 4.94
N PRO A 218 10.86 -8.80 5.41
CA PRO A 218 10.13 -9.02 6.65
C PRO A 218 9.19 -10.22 6.56
N LEU A 219 9.11 -11.05 7.61
CA LEU A 219 8.15 -12.16 7.69
C LEU A 219 6.71 -11.70 7.48
N ALA A 220 6.37 -10.50 7.98
CA ALA A 220 5.06 -9.87 7.78
C ALA A 220 4.67 -9.70 6.31
N ILE A 221 5.65 -9.58 5.39
CA ILE A 221 5.44 -9.48 3.95
C ILE A 221 5.39 -10.87 3.30
N THR A 222 6.37 -11.72 3.61
CA THR A 222 6.49 -13.04 2.96
C THR A 222 5.39 -14.02 3.39
N ASN A 223 4.85 -13.90 4.61
CA ASN A 223 3.74 -14.72 5.07
C ASN A 223 2.44 -14.46 4.28
N LYS A 224 2.28 -13.25 3.73
CA LYS A 224 1.11 -12.85 2.92
C LYS A 224 1.27 -13.27 1.46
N SER A 225 2.45 -13.08 0.88
CA SER A 225 2.71 -13.46 -0.52
C SER A 225 3.01 -14.95 -0.70
N GLY A 226 3.43 -15.64 0.36
CA GLY A 226 3.89 -17.03 0.28
C GLY A 226 5.25 -17.20 -0.43
N CYS A 227 5.92 -16.11 -0.83
CA CYS A 227 7.14 -16.17 -1.61
C CYS A 227 8.38 -15.75 -0.83
N VAL A 228 9.38 -16.63 -0.80
CA VAL A 228 10.69 -16.39 -0.18
C VAL A 228 11.77 -16.85 -1.14
N ARG A 229 12.74 -16.00 -1.43
CA ARG A 229 13.87 -16.37 -2.30
C ARG A 229 14.83 -17.35 -1.62
N SER A 230 15.51 -18.18 -2.41
CA SER A 230 16.51 -19.13 -1.89
C SER A 230 17.69 -18.44 -1.20
N ASP A 231 17.99 -17.21 -1.59
CA ASP A 231 19.07 -16.38 -1.08
C ASP A 231 18.63 -15.40 0.02
N ASP A 232 17.39 -15.52 0.50
CA ASP A 232 16.83 -14.66 1.55
C ASP A 232 16.63 -15.42 2.86
N THR A 233 16.81 -14.70 3.96
CA THR A 233 16.47 -15.16 5.31
C THR A 233 15.54 -14.14 5.92
N PRO A 234 14.20 -14.36 5.83
CA PRO A 234 13.24 -13.39 6.32
C PRO A 234 13.46 -13.02 7.79
N THR A 235 13.22 -11.75 8.12
CA THR A 235 13.51 -11.16 9.44
C THR A 235 12.25 -10.55 10.09
N GLY A 236 12.37 -10.15 11.36
CA GLY A 236 11.28 -9.53 12.12
C GLY A 236 10.25 -10.54 12.64
N ASP A 237 9.22 -10.04 13.31
CA ASP A 237 8.07 -10.84 13.69
C ASP A 237 7.12 -11.01 12.49
N GLY A 238 6.54 -12.21 12.36
CA GLY A 238 5.51 -12.47 11.33
C GLY A 238 4.19 -11.76 11.62
N THR A 239 4.08 -11.12 12.80
CA THR A 239 2.94 -10.34 13.24
C THR A 239 3.05 -8.92 12.71
N VAL A 240 2.10 -8.53 11.87
CA VAL A 240 1.88 -7.11 11.55
C VAL A 240 1.36 -6.43 12.82
N PRO A 241 2.03 -5.41 13.39
CA PRO A 241 1.38 -4.54 14.35
C PRO A 241 0.18 -3.94 13.63
N THR A 242 -1.03 -4.30 14.06
CA THR A 242 -2.22 -3.56 13.63
C THR A 242 -2.01 -2.17 14.21
N ALA A 243 -1.66 -1.19 13.36
CA ALA A 243 -1.70 0.22 13.76
C ALA A 243 -3.04 0.40 14.48
N SER A 244 -2.97 0.70 15.78
CA SER A 244 -4.13 0.60 16.66
C SER A 244 -5.27 1.35 16.00
N VAL A 245 -6.34 0.62 15.67
CA VAL A 245 -7.63 1.22 15.40
C VAL A 245 -7.86 2.12 16.61
N ILE A 246 -7.87 3.43 16.38
CA ILE A 246 -8.18 4.40 17.42
C ILE A 246 -9.62 4.07 17.82
N THR A 247 -9.77 3.28 18.87
CA THR A 247 -11.07 2.93 19.41
C THR A 247 -11.72 4.21 19.92
N PRO A 248 -12.99 4.48 19.58
CA PRO A 248 -13.72 5.57 20.20
C PRO A 248 -13.81 5.27 21.69
N VAL A 249 -13.35 6.19 22.53
CA VAL A 249 -13.53 6.11 23.98
C VAL A 249 -15.03 6.08 24.26
N SER A 250 -15.53 4.94 24.70
CA SER A 250 -16.87 4.79 25.26
C SER A 250 -16.92 5.53 26.60
N SER A 251 -17.61 6.65 26.63
CA SER A 251 -18.03 7.30 27.87
C SER A 251 -19.41 6.79 28.26
N THR A 252 -19.51 6.36 29.50
CA THR A 252 -20.67 5.75 30.14
C THR A 252 -21.89 6.68 30.10
N SER A 253 -23.01 6.12 29.63
CA SER A 253 -24.33 6.74 29.61
C SER A 253 -24.85 6.97 31.03
N ALA A 254 -25.25 8.21 31.31
CA ALA A 254 -26.23 8.52 32.35
C ALA A 254 -27.43 9.22 31.69
N GLY A 255 -28.57 8.54 31.70
CA GLY A 255 -29.89 9.14 31.92
C GLY A 255 -30.43 10.11 30.86
N MET A 256 -31.02 9.55 29.81
CA MET A 256 -32.36 9.86 29.29
C MET A 256 -33.03 11.18 29.74
N THR A 257 -33.16 12.13 28.81
CA THR A 257 -34.44 12.82 28.54
C THR A 257 -34.50 13.22 27.07
N THR A 258 -35.42 12.62 26.32
CA THR A 258 -35.97 13.17 25.08
C THR A 258 -36.71 14.47 25.39
N PRO A 259 -36.54 15.53 24.59
CA PRO A 259 -37.55 15.79 23.56
C PRO A 259 -36.93 16.24 22.21
N SER A 260 -37.45 15.72 21.11
CA SER A 260 -38.23 16.45 20.10
C SER A 260 -37.44 17.45 19.25
N SER A 261 -37.43 17.15 17.94
CA SER A 261 -37.52 18.08 16.80
C SER A 261 -37.44 19.58 17.14
N GLY A 262 -36.31 20.20 16.79
CA GLY A 262 -36.11 21.64 16.90
C GLY A 262 -35.18 22.17 15.81
N THR A 263 -35.77 22.94 14.91
CA THR A 263 -35.17 23.76 13.85
C THR A 263 -34.35 24.92 14.45
N GLY A 264 -33.12 25.17 13.96
CA GLY A 264 -32.30 26.35 14.29
C GLY A 264 -30.79 26.05 14.20
N THR A 265 -30.05 26.42 13.17
CA THR A 265 -29.50 27.77 12.84
C THR A 265 -28.61 28.35 13.96
N GLY A 266 -27.29 28.10 13.88
CA GLY A 266 -26.29 28.83 14.68
C GLY A 266 -24.96 28.11 14.94
N GLY A 267 -23.95 28.36 14.10
CA GLY A 267 -22.63 28.77 14.59
C GLY A 267 -21.61 27.72 15.09
N ALA A 268 -21.56 26.50 14.56
CA ALA A 268 -20.37 25.66 14.78
C ALA A 268 -19.21 26.16 13.91
N THR A 269 -18.08 26.48 14.53
CA THR A 269 -16.84 26.82 13.85
C THR A 269 -16.34 25.62 13.04
N VAL A 270 -16.05 25.83 11.76
CA VAL A 270 -15.60 24.80 10.82
C VAL A 270 -14.08 24.67 10.93
N ALA A 271 -13.57 23.48 11.23
CA ALA A 271 -12.13 23.21 11.27
C ALA A 271 -11.45 23.55 9.93
N ARG A 272 -10.15 23.83 9.94
CA ARG A 272 -9.38 24.05 8.72
C ARG A 272 -9.53 22.83 7.81
N TYR A 273 -9.73 23.11 6.52
CA TYR A 273 -10.08 22.16 5.47
C TYR A 273 -11.53 21.62 5.50
N GLY A 274 -12.37 22.05 6.45
CA GLY A 274 -13.81 21.75 6.44
C GLY A 274 -14.60 22.60 5.44
N GLN A 275 -15.76 22.10 5.01
CA GLN A 275 -16.67 22.84 4.14
C GLN A 275 -17.36 23.96 4.93
N CYS A 276 -17.25 25.19 4.43
CA CYS A 276 -17.79 26.40 5.05
C CYS A 276 -18.79 27.14 4.14
N GLY A 277 -19.08 26.62 2.95
CA GLY A 277 -19.99 27.25 2.00
C GLY A 277 -20.22 26.42 0.74
N GLY A 278 -21.03 26.97 -0.15
CA GLY A 278 -21.49 26.32 -1.37
C GLY A 278 -23.02 26.35 -1.51
N SER A 279 -23.52 26.38 -2.74
CA SER A 279 -24.95 26.33 -3.02
C SER A 279 -25.57 25.05 -2.42
N GLY A 280 -26.60 25.22 -1.60
CA GLY A 280 -27.25 24.14 -0.85
C GLY A 280 -26.60 23.75 0.48
N TRP A 281 -25.47 24.38 0.87
CA TRP A 281 -24.84 24.12 2.17
C TRP A 281 -25.65 24.73 3.33
N THR A 282 -25.99 23.91 4.32
CA THR A 282 -26.73 24.33 5.53
C THR A 282 -25.90 24.20 6.81
N GLY A 283 -24.60 23.91 6.69
CA GLY A 283 -23.69 23.71 7.82
C GLY A 283 -23.00 25.01 8.29
N GLY A 284 -21.94 24.86 9.09
CA GLY A 284 -21.16 26.00 9.60
C GLY A 284 -20.55 26.82 8.47
N THR A 285 -20.47 28.15 8.65
CA THR A 285 -19.91 29.09 7.66
C THR A 285 -18.72 29.89 8.18
N THR A 286 -18.43 29.77 9.47
CA THR A 286 -17.31 30.46 10.13
C THR A 286 -16.18 29.49 10.34
N CYS A 287 -15.01 29.78 9.79
CA CYS A 287 -13.83 28.94 9.93
C CYS A 287 -13.14 29.12 11.28
N GLU A 288 -12.42 28.09 11.74
CA GLU A 288 -11.61 28.18 12.95
C GLU A 288 -10.54 29.27 12.85
N ALA A 289 -10.17 29.83 14.00
CA ALA A 289 -9.23 30.95 14.06
C ALA A 289 -7.92 30.63 13.32
N GLY A 290 -7.54 31.50 12.38
CA GLY A 290 -6.36 31.30 11.53
C GLY A 290 -6.66 30.71 10.14
N SER A 291 -7.92 30.45 9.81
CA SER A 291 -8.35 30.06 8.46
C SER A 291 -9.52 30.92 7.94
N THR A 292 -9.65 31.02 6.62
CA THR A 292 -10.70 31.81 5.95
C THR A 292 -11.51 30.93 5.01
N CYS A 293 -12.83 31.15 4.94
CA CYS A 293 -13.69 30.41 4.03
C CYS A 293 -13.42 30.86 2.58
N GLN A 294 -12.75 30.02 1.79
CA GLN A 294 -12.43 30.28 0.40
C GLN A 294 -13.34 29.47 -0.54
N ALA A 295 -13.97 30.15 -1.50
CA ALA A 295 -14.81 29.51 -2.49
C ALA A 295 -13.96 28.77 -3.53
N THR A 296 -14.18 27.46 -3.68
CA THR A 296 -13.54 26.65 -4.73
C THR A 296 -14.41 26.63 -5.99
N ASN A 297 -15.72 26.50 -5.82
CA ASN A 297 -16.71 26.57 -6.89
C ASN A 297 -18.09 26.94 -6.31
N GLN A 298 -19.10 27.09 -7.18
CA GLN A 298 -20.44 27.52 -6.76
C GLN A 298 -21.13 26.57 -5.75
N TRP A 299 -20.69 25.32 -5.65
CA TRP A 299 -21.26 24.29 -4.76
C TRP A 299 -20.38 24.02 -3.53
N TYR A 300 -19.18 24.59 -3.45
CA TYR A 300 -18.21 24.23 -2.42
C TYR A 300 -17.26 25.38 -2.06
N SER A 301 -17.17 25.66 -0.76
CA SER A 301 -16.19 26.58 -0.16
C SER A 301 -15.54 25.89 1.05
N GLN A 302 -14.24 26.12 1.25
CA GLN A 302 -13.43 25.42 2.25
C GLN A 302 -12.65 26.40 3.14
N CYS A 303 -12.48 26.07 4.42
CA CYS A 303 -11.60 26.82 5.32
C CYS A 303 -10.13 26.58 4.98
N LEU A 304 -9.38 27.62 4.59
CA LEU A 304 -7.96 27.56 4.25
C LEU A 304 -7.10 28.52 5.07
#